data_AF-A0A8T5MDU5-F1
#
_entry.id   AF-A0A8T5MDU5-F1
#
_cell.length_a   1.000
_cell.length_b   1.000
_cell.length_c   1.000
_cell.angle_alpha   90.00
_cell.angle_beta   90.00
_cell.angle_gamma   90.00
#
_symmetry.space_group_name_H-M   'P 1'
#
loop_
_entity.id
_entity.type
_entity.pdbx_description
1 polymer ?
#
loop_
_entity_poly.entity_id
_entity_poly.type
_entity_poly.pdbx_seq_one_letter_code
_entity_poly.pdbx_strand_id
1 'polypeptide(L)'
;MLEKILNNGFVKGITAGVAGLLILGASVDANRDVVSGKTDYSVEVVQEAKATTALPYEHDCPICKGTVVGFDVLGTGYSGQETDFKRICTERSEPPRIYAFAYCGDCNIALYGDDFEEFNYDGDVMLRAMEESGIRNTIKDLKSPGLVEEARIAEVCYTAVGEPDENMAHFYLLGSWLAQDCGDTTAEKDFQRKAIPCFGYVSESNPGEWEPAYLVGELSRRIGDDETARIWFDKTKGIIDEEIPEEEKEWYHSFVDKQILEVELRGLSETEYIKIILEDEDPNTRDIAISKFEGNDLETIARRALQEVVLNDEYDLLRENAMGILVQNVREDMIPFFVEALQDSHPRVVQGAAYGLGELKAEEAVPTLIKRVENEDEYSNINYMVYLALRQIGTPEAIEAFDKAVESGVLHEWDIKMMDYDLEE
;
A
#
# COMPACT_ATOMS: atom_id res chain seq x y z
N MET A 1 0.05 12.19 20.85
CA MET A 1 1.38 11.56 20.90
C MET A 1 1.82 11.10 19.50
N LEU A 2 0.93 10.47 18.71
CA LEU A 2 1.05 10.31 17.24
C LEU A 2 1.31 11.61 16.44
N GLU A 3 0.86 12.77 16.93
CA GLU A 3 1.20 14.09 16.34
C GLU A 3 2.67 14.53 16.52
N LYS A 4 3.44 13.91 17.43
CA LYS A 4 4.86 14.27 17.64
C LYS A 4 5.81 13.50 16.73
N ILE A 5 5.45 12.28 16.35
CA ILE A 5 6.21 11.45 15.39
C ILE A 5 6.02 12.00 13.96
N LEU A 6 4.85 12.56 13.65
CA LEU A 6 4.57 13.14 12.33
C LEU A 6 5.12 14.55 12.10
N ASN A 7 5.43 15.31 13.15
CA ASN A 7 5.74 16.75 13.00
C ASN A 7 7.20 17.15 13.22
N ASN A 8 8.12 16.26 13.61
CA ASN A 8 9.46 16.69 14.04
C ASN A 8 10.66 16.19 13.22
N GLY A 9 10.45 15.58 12.05
CA GLY A 9 11.55 15.26 11.12
C GLY A 9 11.45 15.94 9.74
N PHE A 10 10.23 16.29 9.29
CA PHE A 10 9.99 16.75 7.91
C PHE A 10 9.20 18.07 7.82
N VAL A 11 8.95 18.74 8.94
CA VAL A 11 8.10 19.95 8.96
C VAL A 11 8.80 21.10 9.68
N LYS A 12 9.69 21.78 8.96
CA LYS A 12 9.96 23.20 9.20
C LYS A 12 9.29 24.14 8.19
N GLY A 13 8.67 23.62 7.12
CA GLY A 13 8.00 24.43 6.09
C GLY A 13 6.52 24.76 6.33
N ILE A 14 5.76 23.99 7.13
CA ILE A 14 4.28 24.08 7.14
C ILE A 14 3.73 24.68 8.44
N THR A 15 4.23 25.85 8.87
CA THR A 15 3.57 26.62 9.94
C THR A 15 3.54 28.13 9.67
N ALA A 16 2.96 28.55 8.54
CA ALA A 16 2.36 29.88 8.43
C ALA A 16 1.38 29.94 7.25
N GLY A 17 0.09 30.10 7.51
CA GLY A 17 -0.80 30.65 6.48
C GLY A 17 -2.23 30.12 6.36
N VAL A 18 -2.82 29.45 7.35
CA VAL A 18 -4.29 29.23 7.31
C VAL A 18 -4.99 30.43 7.94
N ALA A 19 -5.12 31.50 7.16
CA ALA A 19 -6.07 32.57 7.41
C ALA A 19 -6.61 33.12 6.09
N GLY A 20 -7.62 32.42 5.56
CA GLY A 20 -8.59 32.97 4.61
C GLY A 20 -8.20 32.87 3.14
N LEU A 21 -8.91 32.03 2.39
CA LEU A 21 -9.80 32.48 1.31
C LEU A 21 -10.47 31.26 0.63
N LEU A 22 -11.73 31.04 0.99
CA LEU A 22 -12.74 30.33 0.20
C LEU A 22 -13.09 31.19 -1.02
N ILE A 23 -12.37 31.10 -2.15
CA ILE A 23 -12.85 31.67 -3.43
C ILE A 23 -12.37 30.83 -4.63
N LEU A 24 -13.33 30.15 -5.26
CA LEU A 24 -13.42 29.76 -6.68
C LEU A 24 -12.34 28.84 -7.29
N GLY A 25 -12.59 27.52 -7.22
CA GLY A 25 -12.89 26.73 -8.43
C GLY A 25 -11.86 26.64 -9.57
N ALA A 26 -10.59 26.42 -9.26
CA ALA A 26 -9.62 25.86 -10.21
C ALA A 26 -8.63 24.96 -9.45
N SER A 27 -8.72 23.64 -9.64
CA SER A 27 -7.63 22.72 -9.30
C SER A 27 -6.58 22.78 -10.41
N VAL A 28 -5.32 22.83 -10.04
CA VAL A 28 -4.19 22.76 -10.97
C VAL A 28 -3.66 21.34 -10.89
N ASP A 29 -3.85 20.55 -11.96
CA ASP A 29 -3.25 19.23 -12.08
C ASP A 29 -1.76 19.38 -12.44
N ALA A 30 -0.89 18.93 -11.55
CA ALA A 30 0.52 18.72 -11.83
C ALA A 30 0.76 17.24 -12.15
N ASN A 31 0.37 16.78 -13.34
CA ASN A 31 0.59 15.39 -13.74
C ASN A 31 2.09 15.15 -13.99
N ARG A 32 2.78 14.47 -13.06
CA ARG A 32 4.11 13.89 -13.30
C ARG A 32 3.90 12.51 -13.91
N ASP A 33 3.37 12.44 -15.14
CA ASP A 33 3.00 11.17 -15.76
C ASP A 33 4.22 10.25 -15.94
N VAL A 34 4.23 9.17 -15.14
CA VAL A 34 5.22 8.08 -15.16
C VAL A 34 4.87 7.10 -16.29
N VAL A 35 4.66 7.56 -17.53
CA VAL A 35 4.58 6.66 -18.69
C VAL A 35 5.17 7.35 -19.91
N SER A 36 6.35 6.90 -20.31
CA SER A 36 6.99 7.16 -21.62
C SER A 36 7.36 8.62 -21.96
N GLY A 37 8.48 9.10 -21.39
CA GLY A 37 9.49 9.82 -22.17
C GLY A 37 9.14 11.18 -22.79
N LYS A 38 8.10 11.87 -22.36
CA LYS A 38 7.87 13.29 -22.71
C LYS A 38 7.34 14.06 -21.50
N THR A 39 8.20 14.83 -20.86
CA THR A 39 7.77 15.89 -19.95
C THR A 39 7.30 17.08 -20.78
N ASP A 40 6.00 17.12 -21.08
CA ASP A 40 5.30 18.33 -21.51
C ASP A 40 4.48 18.83 -20.30
N TYR A 41 4.75 20.04 -19.82
CA TYR A 41 3.91 20.70 -18.82
C TYR A 41 2.69 21.29 -19.55
N SER A 42 1.70 20.45 -19.87
CA SER A 42 0.44 20.92 -20.44
C SER A 42 -0.64 21.02 -19.36
N VAL A 43 -1.22 22.22 -19.24
CA VAL A 43 -2.45 22.47 -18.47
C VAL A 43 -3.61 21.85 -19.24
N GLU A 44 -3.97 20.61 -18.95
CA GLU A 44 -5.23 20.01 -19.39
C GLU A 44 -6.27 20.10 -18.27
N VAL A 45 -7.48 20.54 -18.62
CA VAL A 45 -8.63 20.47 -17.72
C VAL A 45 -9.14 19.04 -17.76
N VAL A 46 -8.67 18.19 -16.85
CA VAL A 46 -9.18 16.83 -16.68
C VAL A 46 -10.49 16.89 -15.88
N GLN A 47 -11.48 16.08 -16.26
CA GLN A 47 -12.82 16.08 -15.64
C GLN A 47 -12.86 15.46 -14.24
N GLU A 48 -11.74 14.95 -13.73
CA GLU A 48 -11.64 14.30 -12.42
C GLU A 48 -10.45 14.86 -11.64
N ALA A 49 -10.72 15.76 -10.69
CA ALA A 49 -9.68 16.34 -9.85
C ALA A 49 -9.12 15.27 -8.89
N LYS A 50 -7.80 15.02 -8.96
CA LYS A 50 -7.07 14.27 -7.93
C LYS A 50 -7.16 15.03 -6.60
N ALA A 51 -7.31 14.31 -5.49
CA ALA A 51 -7.45 14.89 -4.16
C ALA A 51 -6.12 15.45 -3.60
N THR A 52 -4.98 15.09 -4.20
CA THR A 52 -3.68 15.65 -3.84
C THR A 52 -3.48 17.02 -4.48
N THR A 53 -3.11 18.01 -3.66
CA THR A 53 -2.76 19.35 -4.14
C THR A 53 -1.24 19.52 -4.06
N ALA A 54 -0.58 19.56 -5.21
CA ALA A 54 0.85 19.85 -5.34
C ALA A 54 1.06 21.08 -6.21
N LEU A 55 1.78 22.09 -5.70
CA LEU A 55 2.07 23.32 -6.43
C LEU A 55 3.52 23.30 -6.94
N PRO A 56 3.74 23.40 -8.25
CA PRO A 56 5.10 23.53 -8.76
C PRO A 56 5.69 24.90 -8.39
N TYR A 57 6.97 24.92 -8.08
CA TYR A 57 7.75 26.14 -7.95
C TYR A 57 9.08 26.00 -8.71
N GLU A 58 9.53 27.10 -9.29
CA GLU A 58 10.80 27.17 -10.00
C GLU A 58 11.86 27.86 -9.13
N HIS A 59 13.06 27.29 -9.09
CA HIS A 59 14.22 27.89 -8.47
C HIS A 59 15.47 27.68 -9.32
N ASP A 60 16.51 28.49 -9.09
CA ASP A 60 17.79 28.33 -9.77
C ASP A 60 18.59 27.22 -9.10
N CYS A 61 19.09 26.26 -9.88
CA CYS A 61 20.04 25.27 -9.40
C CYS A 61 21.22 25.95 -8.71
N PRO A 62 21.55 25.62 -7.46
CA PRO A 62 22.57 26.32 -6.71
C PRO A 62 23.95 26.19 -7.36
N ILE A 63 24.19 25.11 -8.11
CA ILE A 63 25.44 24.78 -8.79
C ILE A 63 25.55 25.47 -10.17
N CYS A 64 24.70 25.11 -11.14
CA CYS A 64 24.80 25.60 -12.53
C CYS A 64 23.90 26.79 -12.87
N LYS A 65 23.01 27.22 -11.96
CA LYS A 65 22.02 28.28 -12.21
C LYS A 65 20.99 27.97 -13.30
N GLY A 66 20.89 26.71 -13.73
CA GLY A 66 19.79 26.22 -14.57
C GLY A 66 18.49 26.15 -13.77
N THR A 67 17.35 26.28 -14.43
CA THR A 67 16.04 26.22 -13.77
C THR A 67 15.74 24.80 -13.30
N VAL A 68 15.28 24.66 -12.07
CA VAL A 68 14.84 23.41 -11.46
C VAL A 68 13.41 23.60 -10.96
N VAL A 69 12.60 22.57 -11.14
CA VAL A 69 11.20 22.55 -10.70
C VAL A 69 11.09 21.66 -9.47
N GLY A 70 10.68 22.24 -8.35
CA GLY A 70 10.25 21.55 -7.14
C GLY A 70 8.73 21.58 -7.00
N PHE A 71 8.20 20.94 -5.96
CA PHE A 71 6.78 20.89 -5.68
C PHE A 71 6.47 21.01 -4.19
N ASP A 72 5.53 21.89 -3.85
CA ASP A 72 4.96 21.99 -2.50
C ASP A 72 3.67 21.19 -2.44
N VAL A 73 3.65 20.14 -1.61
CA VAL A 73 2.45 19.33 -1.39
C VAL A 73 1.63 19.92 -0.25
N LEU A 74 0.48 20.52 -0.58
CA LEU A 74 -0.40 21.21 0.37
C LEU A 74 -1.41 20.28 1.05
N GLY A 75 -1.73 19.15 0.44
CA GLY A 75 -2.69 18.19 0.99
C GLY A 75 -2.76 16.91 0.19
N THR A 76 -3.03 15.80 0.87
CA THR A 76 -3.27 14.48 0.29
C THR A 76 -4.20 13.68 1.23
N GLY A 77 -4.98 12.75 0.68
CA GLY A 77 -5.82 11.83 1.44
C GLY A 77 -5.10 10.51 1.71
N TYR A 78 -5.13 10.06 2.96
CA TYR A 78 -4.62 8.75 3.37
C TYR A 78 -5.75 7.82 3.81
N SER A 79 -5.63 6.54 3.47
CA SER A 79 -6.56 5.47 3.85
C SER A 79 -5.97 4.50 4.86
N GLY A 80 -4.64 4.46 5.01
CA GLY A 80 -3.97 3.52 5.91
C GLY A 80 -2.46 3.66 5.91
N GLN A 81 -1.80 2.64 6.47
CA GLN A 81 -0.36 2.58 6.61
C GLN A 81 0.13 1.12 6.54
N GLU A 82 1.25 0.88 5.88
CA GLU A 82 1.95 -0.41 5.90
C GLU A 82 2.74 -0.60 7.21
N THR A 83 3.23 -1.81 7.43
CA THR A 83 4.00 -2.21 8.62
C THR A 83 5.29 -1.41 8.80
N ASP A 84 5.93 -0.95 7.72
CA ASP A 84 7.14 -0.11 7.77
C ASP A 84 6.82 1.39 7.85
N PHE A 85 5.58 1.74 8.19
CA PHE A 85 5.04 3.09 8.28
C PHE A 85 4.80 3.81 6.94
N LYS A 86 4.92 3.15 5.79
CA LYS A 86 4.52 3.74 4.51
C LYS A 86 3.04 4.08 4.50
N ARG A 87 2.69 5.35 4.31
CA ARG A 87 1.28 5.76 4.20
C ARG A 87 0.67 5.37 2.84
N ILE A 88 -0.50 4.75 2.91
CA ILE A 88 -1.32 4.36 1.76
C ILE A 88 -2.30 5.49 1.45
N CYS A 89 -2.29 5.94 0.21
CA CYS A 89 -3.20 6.99 -0.27
C CYS A 89 -4.58 6.40 -0.58
N THR A 90 -5.61 7.23 -0.42
CA THR A 90 -6.93 6.91 -1.00
C THR A 90 -6.80 6.77 -2.51
N GLU A 91 -7.68 6.00 -3.17
CA GLU A 91 -7.67 5.79 -4.63
C GLU A 91 -7.62 7.08 -5.47
N ARG A 92 -8.16 8.19 -4.95
CA ARG A 92 -8.17 9.50 -5.61
C ARG A 92 -6.97 10.39 -5.28
N SER A 93 -6.01 9.92 -4.47
CA SER A 93 -4.88 10.71 -3.98
C SER A 93 -3.56 10.15 -4.49
N GLU A 94 -2.63 11.04 -4.82
CA GLU A 94 -1.24 10.71 -5.08
C GLU A 94 -0.38 10.82 -3.82
N PRO A 95 0.62 9.93 -3.68
CA PRO A 95 1.49 9.94 -2.52
C PRO A 95 2.52 11.09 -2.59
N PRO A 96 2.64 11.94 -1.54
CA PRO A 96 3.53 13.10 -1.56
C PRO A 96 5.00 12.77 -1.87
N ARG A 97 5.44 11.55 -1.53
CA ARG A 97 6.82 11.08 -1.78
C ARG A 97 7.25 11.18 -3.25
N ILE A 98 6.35 11.09 -4.23
CA ILE A 98 6.71 11.24 -5.66
C ILE A 98 7.15 12.67 -6.03
N TYR A 99 6.93 13.61 -5.12
CA TYR A 99 7.31 15.02 -5.22
C TYR A 99 8.53 15.37 -4.35
N ALA A 100 9.10 14.40 -3.63
CA ALA A 100 10.14 14.66 -2.64
C ALA A 100 11.41 15.26 -3.25
N PHE A 101 11.82 14.78 -4.43
CA PHE A 101 13.07 15.20 -5.07
C PHE A 101 12.83 16.17 -6.22
N ALA A 102 13.67 17.20 -6.25
CA ALA A 102 13.89 18.05 -7.41
C ALA A 102 15.16 17.60 -8.13
N TYR A 103 15.16 17.65 -9.47
CA TYR A 103 16.27 17.21 -10.31
C TYR A 103 16.72 18.31 -11.26
N CYS A 104 18.02 18.56 -11.30
CA CYS A 104 18.63 19.47 -12.25
C CYS A 104 19.22 18.71 -13.44
N GLY A 105 18.62 18.83 -14.62
CA GLY A 105 19.11 18.17 -15.85
C GLY A 105 20.47 18.66 -16.36
N ASP A 106 20.83 19.91 -16.07
CA ASP A 106 22.12 20.48 -16.50
C ASP A 106 23.28 19.91 -15.67
N CYS A 107 23.12 19.91 -14.35
CA CYS A 107 24.13 19.43 -13.41
C CYS A 107 24.03 17.93 -13.12
N ASN A 108 22.90 17.30 -13.47
CA ASN A 108 22.55 15.91 -13.15
C ASN A 108 22.62 15.61 -11.65
N ILE A 109 22.18 16.56 -10.82
CA ILE A 109 22.04 16.39 -9.36
C ILE A 109 20.56 16.32 -9.00
N ALA A 110 20.26 15.63 -7.90
CA ALA A 110 18.94 15.57 -7.29
C ALA A 110 19.10 15.77 -5.79
N LEU A 111 18.15 16.47 -5.17
CA LEU A 111 18.08 16.78 -3.75
C LEU A 111 16.60 16.90 -3.38
N TYR A 112 16.28 16.95 -2.09
CA TYR A 112 14.98 17.43 -1.64
C TYR A 112 14.71 18.82 -2.22
N GLY A 113 13.44 19.11 -2.53
CA GLY A 113 13.05 20.41 -3.11
C GLY A 113 13.57 21.59 -2.28
N ASP A 114 13.36 21.53 -0.96
CA ASP A 114 13.77 22.56 -0.01
C ASP A 114 15.30 22.76 0.03
N ASP A 115 16.09 21.72 -0.23
CA ASP A 115 17.55 21.81 -0.21
C ASP A 115 18.12 22.55 -1.42
N PHE A 116 17.35 22.65 -2.51
CA PHE A 116 17.70 23.56 -3.60
C PHE A 116 17.44 25.03 -3.23
N GLU A 117 16.41 25.29 -2.40
CA GLU A 117 16.07 26.65 -1.93
C GLU A 117 17.06 27.12 -0.85
N GLU A 118 17.30 26.30 0.17
CA GLU A 118 18.19 26.58 1.30
C GLU A 118 19.55 25.87 1.16
N PHE A 119 20.15 25.95 -0.03
CA PHE A 119 21.36 25.19 -0.34
C PHE A 119 22.56 25.56 0.55
N ASN A 120 22.98 24.60 1.39
CA ASN A 120 24.06 24.74 2.36
C ASN A 120 25.25 23.79 2.11
N TYR A 121 25.34 23.23 0.90
CA TYR A 121 26.27 22.17 0.55
C TYR A 121 27.45 22.63 -0.32
N ASP A 122 28.54 21.86 -0.33
CA ASP A 122 29.64 22.06 -1.27
C ASP A 122 29.31 21.39 -2.62
N GLY A 123 28.87 22.20 -3.59
CA GLY A 123 28.51 21.73 -4.92
C GLY A 123 29.67 21.07 -5.70
N ASP A 124 30.92 21.47 -5.46
CA ASP A 124 32.07 20.85 -6.14
C ASP A 124 32.31 19.43 -5.61
N VAL A 125 32.04 19.18 -4.33
CA VAL A 125 32.09 17.84 -3.74
C VAL A 125 31.02 16.94 -4.36
N MET A 126 29.78 17.43 -4.48
CA MET A 126 28.68 16.69 -5.12
C MET A 126 28.99 16.36 -6.58
N LEU A 127 29.46 17.34 -7.37
CA LEU A 127 29.79 17.13 -8.78
C LEU A 127 30.90 16.09 -8.97
N ARG A 128 31.93 16.10 -8.12
CA ARG A 128 33.00 15.08 -8.15
C ARG A 128 32.45 13.70 -7.83
N ALA A 129 31.63 13.57 -6.79
CA ALA A 129 31.02 12.29 -6.45
C ALA A 129 30.12 11.74 -7.56
N MET A 130 29.37 12.60 -8.24
CA MET A 130 28.55 12.22 -9.40
C MET A 130 29.39 11.76 -10.61
N GLU A 131 30.59 12.32 -10.79
CA GLU A 131 31.52 11.86 -11.82
C GLU A 131 32.12 10.48 -11.46
N GLU A 132 32.51 10.30 -10.19
CA GLU A 132 33.11 9.07 -9.67
C GLU A 132 32.13 7.90 -9.58
N SER A 133 30.85 8.16 -9.30
CA SER A 133 29.81 7.13 -9.23
C SER A 133 29.51 6.48 -10.59
N GLY A 134 29.86 7.16 -11.69
CA GLY A 134 29.57 6.72 -13.04
C GLY A 134 28.11 6.90 -13.48
N ILE A 135 27.20 7.28 -12.56
CA ILE A 135 25.77 7.49 -12.84
C ILE A 135 25.59 8.55 -13.94
N ARG A 136 26.43 9.60 -13.94
CA ARG A 136 26.40 10.66 -14.95
C ARG A 136 26.56 10.15 -16.39
N ASN A 137 27.20 9.00 -16.59
CA ASN A 137 27.33 8.40 -17.92
C ASN A 137 26.05 7.71 -18.38
N THR A 138 25.22 7.24 -17.45
CA THR A 138 23.96 6.53 -17.71
C THR A 138 22.79 7.51 -17.94
N ILE A 139 22.79 8.66 -17.26
CA ILE A 139 21.70 9.65 -17.32
C ILE A 139 22.00 10.88 -18.17
N LYS A 140 23.12 10.86 -18.90
CA LYS A 140 23.58 12.00 -19.69
C LYS A 140 22.47 12.46 -20.66
N ASP A 141 22.19 13.76 -20.62
CA ASP A 141 21.20 14.44 -21.47
C ASP A 141 19.71 14.09 -21.16
N LEU A 142 19.43 13.43 -20.01
CA LEU A 142 18.06 13.24 -19.54
C LEU A 142 17.47 14.52 -18.94
N LYS A 143 16.21 14.80 -19.28
CA LYS A 143 15.44 15.89 -18.64
C LYS A 143 14.80 15.46 -17.31
N SER A 144 14.50 14.17 -17.15
CA SER A 144 14.10 13.54 -15.89
C SER A 144 14.48 12.07 -15.95
N PRO A 145 15.20 11.54 -14.94
CA PRO A 145 15.68 10.16 -14.94
C PRO A 145 14.68 9.18 -14.28
N GLY A 146 13.55 9.68 -13.75
CA GLY A 146 12.53 8.89 -13.06
C GLY A 146 12.76 8.82 -11.55
N LEU A 147 11.69 8.56 -10.78
CA LEU A 147 11.68 8.73 -9.31
C LEU A 147 12.76 7.93 -8.59
N VAL A 148 12.95 6.67 -8.95
CA VAL A 148 13.96 5.79 -8.34
C VAL A 148 15.38 6.27 -8.66
N GLU A 149 15.61 6.74 -9.89
CA GLU A 149 16.93 7.21 -10.29
C GLU A 149 17.23 8.59 -9.68
N GLU A 150 16.23 9.46 -9.52
CA GLU A 150 16.35 10.71 -8.76
C GLU A 150 16.76 10.44 -7.31
N ALA A 151 16.15 9.43 -6.66
CA ALA A 151 16.57 8.98 -5.33
C ALA A 151 18.03 8.47 -5.33
N ARG A 152 18.46 7.67 -6.31
CA ARG A 152 19.86 7.21 -6.40
C ARG A 152 20.85 8.36 -6.62
N ILE A 153 20.49 9.37 -7.41
CA ILE A 153 21.31 10.55 -7.61
C ILE A 153 21.41 11.35 -6.31
N ALA A 154 20.28 11.52 -5.60
CA ALA A 154 20.25 12.19 -4.32
C ALA A 154 21.09 11.46 -3.27
N GLU A 155 21.07 10.13 -3.25
CA GLU A 155 21.92 9.31 -2.37
C GLU A 155 23.40 9.67 -2.56
N VAL A 156 23.87 9.73 -3.81
CA VAL A 156 25.26 10.08 -4.11
C VAL A 156 25.57 11.50 -3.65
N CYS A 157 24.64 12.45 -3.83
CA CYS A 157 24.82 13.84 -3.42
C CYS A 157 24.93 13.97 -1.89
N TYR A 158 23.99 13.40 -1.12
CA TYR A 158 23.98 13.47 0.34
C TYR A 158 25.16 12.71 0.98
N THR A 159 25.48 11.53 0.45
CA THR A 159 26.63 10.76 0.95
C THR A 159 27.94 11.52 0.74
N ALA A 160 28.10 12.21 -0.40
CA ALA A 160 29.30 12.96 -0.72
C ALA A 160 29.56 14.12 0.25
N VAL A 161 28.50 14.77 0.72
CA VAL A 161 28.59 15.90 1.65
C VAL A 161 28.58 15.47 3.11
N GLY A 162 28.51 14.17 3.38
CA GLY A 162 28.58 13.60 4.72
C GLY A 162 27.32 13.84 5.53
N GLU A 163 26.15 13.73 4.89
CA GLU A 163 24.86 13.83 5.57
C GLU A 163 24.78 12.79 6.72
N PRO A 164 24.28 13.16 7.92
CA PRO A 164 24.28 12.25 9.07
C PRO A 164 23.42 11.00 8.86
N ASP A 165 23.81 9.90 9.51
CA ASP A 165 23.08 8.62 9.44
C ASP A 165 21.60 8.73 9.86
N GLU A 166 21.28 9.64 10.79
CA GLU A 166 19.89 9.93 11.21
C GLU A 166 19.01 10.43 10.06
N ASN A 167 19.57 11.29 9.21
CA ASN A 167 18.89 11.85 8.04
C ASN A 167 18.88 10.81 6.90
N MET A 168 20.00 10.09 6.72
CA MET A 168 20.11 9.03 5.73
C MET A 168 19.16 7.86 6.00
N ALA A 169 18.85 7.54 7.25
CA ALA A 169 17.90 6.48 7.61
C ALA A 169 16.51 6.71 6.99
N HIS A 170 15.96 7.91 7.19
CA HIS A 170 14.66 8.29 6.66
C HIS A 170 14.69 8.49 5.14
N PHE A 171 15.81 9.01 4.61
CA PHE A 171 16.03 9.09 3.17
C PHE A 171 15.97 7.71 2.49
N TYR A 172 16.66 6.71 3.05
CA TYR A 172 16.63 5.36 2.49
C TYR A 172 15.26 4.69 2.64
N LEU A 173 14.55 4.94 3.75
CA LEU A 173 13.17 4.47 3.91
C LEU A 173 12.24 5.10 2.86
N LEU A 174 12.38 6.41 2.59
CA LEU A 174 11.65 7.08 1.51
C LEU A 174 12.00 6.50 0.13
N GLY A 175 13.28 6.23 -0.12
CA GLY A 175 13.76 5.61 -1.35
C GLY A 175 13.16 4.21 -1.58
N SER A 176 13.02 3.41 -0.52
CA SER A 176 12.37 2.09 -0.64
C SER A 176 10.88 2.21 -0.98
N TRP A 177 10.15 3.14 -0.35
CA TRP A 177 8.74 3.39 -0.66
C TRP A 177 8.53 3.89 -2.10
N LEU A 178 9.42 4.74 -2.59
CA LEU A 178 9.41 5.21 -3.98
C LEU A 178 9.67 4.07 -4.96
N ALA A 179 10.62 3.20 -4.66
CA ALA A 179 10.90 2.02 -5.46
C ALA A 179 9.72 1.06 -5.50
N GLN A 180 9.07 0.84 -4.36
CA GLN A 180 7.86 0.01 -4.25
C GLN A 180 6.71 0.58 -5.10
N ASP A 181 6.47 1.90 -5.06
CA ASP A 181 5.46 2.55 -5.92
C ASP A 181 5.75 2.42 -7.41
N CYS A 182 7.04 2.35 -7.79
CA CYS A 182 7.47 2.15 -9.16
C CYS A 182 7.52 0.66 -9.57
N GLY A 183 7.23 -0.27 -8.65
CA GLY A 183 7.36 -1.71 -8.87
C GLY A 183 8.81 -2.20 -9.02
N ASP A 184 9.81 -1.42 -8.61
CA ASP A 184 11.23 -1.80 -8.66
C ASP A 184 11.66 -2.50 -7.36
N THR A 185 11.35 -3.80 -7.26
CA THR A 185 11.68 -4.62 -6.09
C THR A 185 13.19 -4.73 -5.83
N THR A 186 14.04 -4.52 -6.86
CA THR A 186 15.49 -4.57 -6.67
C THR A 186 15.98 -3.32 -5.96
N ALA A 187 15.54 -2.15 -6.42
CA ALA A 187 15.85 -0.88 -5.78
C ALA A 187 15.25 -0.80 -4.37
N GLU A 188 14.02 -1.28 -4.19
CA GLU A 188 13.36 -1.34 -2.88
C GLU A 188 14.23 -2.06 -1.86
N LYS A 189 14.68 -3.28 -2.19
CA LYS A 189 15.54 -4.07 -1.29
C LYS A 189 16.92 -3.46 -1.07
N ASP A 190 17.48 -2.78 -2.06
CA ASP A 190 18.76 -2.07 -1.92
C ASP A 190 18.63 -0.92 -0.91
N PHE A 191 17.60 -0.10 -1.05
CA PHE A 191 17.30 0.97 -0.10
C PHE A 191 16.99 0.45 1.30
N GLN A 192 16.20 -0.62 1.45
CA GLN A 192 15.94 -1.26 2.74
C GLN A 192 17.25 -1.74 3.41
N ARG A 193 18.15 -2.38 2.65
CA ARG A 193 19.47 -2.83 3.17
C ARG A 193 20.34 -1.68 3.67
N LYS A 194 20.26 -0.52 3.02
CA LYS A 194 21.00 0.69 3.43
C LYS A 194 20.36 1.40 4.63
N ALA A 195 19.03 1.36 4.74
CA ALA A 195 18.29 1.95 5.87
C ALA A 195 18.57 1.22 7.21
N ILE A 196 18.67 -0.11 7.19
CA ILE A 196 18.88 -0.97 8.38
C ILE A 196 20.04 -0.50 9.28
N PRO A 197 21.30 -0.37 8.79
CA PRO A 197 22.41 0.08 9.65
C PRO A 197 22.22 1.53 10.14
N CYS A 198 21.63 2.41 9.34
CA CYS A 198 21.35 3.79 9.74
C CYS A 198 20.34 3.84 10.90
N PHE A 199 19.20 3.15 10.80
CA PHE A 199 18.24 3.03 11.91
C PHE A 199 18.82 2.32 13.12
N GLY A 200 19.73 1.36 12.92
CA GLY A 200 20.50 0.74 13.99
C GLY A 200 21.29 1.78 14.80
N TYR A 201 22.01 2.66 14.10
CA TYR A 201 22.71 3.79 14.73
C TYR A 201 21.75 4.76 15.44
N VAL A 202 20.61 5.11 14.82
CA VAL A 202 19.60 5.98 15.44
C VAL A 202 19.07 5.36 16.74
N SER A 203 18.76 4.07 16.74
CA SER A 203 18.30 3.34 17.93
C SER A 203 19.34 3.30 19.04
N GLU A 204 20.62 3.11 18.69
CA GLU A 204 21.71 3.13 19.69
C GLU A 204 21.95 4.53 20.27
N SER A 205 21.75 5.57 19.46
CA SER A 205 21.87 6.96 19.89
C SER A 205 20.68 7.41 20.73
N ASN A 206 19.50 6.81 20.52
CA ASN A 206 18.24 7.14 21.19
C ASN A 206 17.58 5.86 21.78
N PRO A 207 18.14 5.27 22.85
CA PRO A 207 17.75 3.92 23.31
C PRO A 207 16.32 3.81 23.86
N GLY A 208 15.66 4.93 24.18
CA GLY A 208 14.27 4.95 24.64
C GLY A 208 13.23 5.08 23.51
N GLU A 209 13.67 5.26 22.26
CA GLU A 209 12.77 5.32 21.10
C GLU A 209 12.62 3.92 20.51
N TRP A 210 11.38 3.42 20.46
CA TRP A 210 11.09 2.06 19.98
C TRP A 210 11.03 2.01 18.45
N GLU A 211 10.64 3.12 17.80
CA GLU A 211 10.40 3.19 16.35
C GLU A 211 11.66 2.85 15.53
N PRO A 212 12.85 3.38 15.82
CA PRO A 212 14.05 3.02 15.07
C PRO A 212 14.40 1.54 15.24
N ALA A 213 14.28 0.99 16.46
CA ALA A 213 14.54 -0.42 16.71
C ALA A 213 13.55 -1.32 15.95
N TYR A 214 12.27 -0.94 15.94
CA TYR A 214 11.22 -1.63 15.20
C TYR A 214 11.51 -1.63 13.70
N LEU A 215 11.87 -0.47 13.13
CA LEU A 215 12.19 -0.34 11.71
C LEU A 215 13.37 -1.21 11.29
N VAL A 216 14.39 -1.38 12.14
CA VAL A 216 15.46 -2.35 11.86
C VAL A 216 14.91 -3.76 11.76
N GLY A 217 14.05 -4.16 12.69
CA GLY A 217 13.41 -5.49 12.68
C GLY A 217 12.54 -5.70 11.44
N GLU A 218 11.68 -4.73 11.14
CA GLU A 218 10.71 -4.77 10.05
C GLU A 218 11.39 -4.76 8.67
N LEU A 219 12.38 -3.89 8.46
CA LEU A 219 13.13 -3.85 7.21
C LEU A 219 13.95 -5.13 7.01
N SER A 220 14.53 -5.68 8.08
CA SER A 220 15.24 -6.97 8.05
C SER A 220 14.30 -8.12 7.65
N ARG A 221 13.08 -8.14 8.23
CA ARG A 221 12.03 -9.10 7.88
C ARG A 221 11.65 -9.00 6.41
N ARG A 222 11.49 -7.80 5.85
CA ARG A 222 11.14 -7.56 4.43
C ARG A 222 12.22 -8.03 3.45
N ILE A 223 13.50 -7.88 3.80
CA ILE A 223 14.61 -8.37 2.96
C ILE A 223 14.93 -9.86 3.14
N GLY A 224 14.26 -10.55 4.07
CA GLY A 224 14.44 -11.97 4.38
C GLY A 224 15.56 -12.29 5.36
N ASP A 225 16.01 -11.32 6.16
CA ASP A 225 16.95 -11.52 7.26
C ASP A 225 16.20 -11.73 8.58
N ASP A 226 15.71 -12.95 8.75
CA ASP A 226 14.87 -13.36 9.89
C ASP A 226 15.60 -13.30 11.24
N GLU A 227 16.91 -13.60 11.24
CA GLU A 227 17.73 -13.58 12.44
C GLU A 227 17.85 -12.15 12.99
N THR A 228 18.24 -11.20 12.12
CA THR A 228 18.29 -9.79 12.49
C THR A 228 16.91 -9.26 12.86
N ALA A 229 15.87 -9.63 12.10
CA ALA A 229 14.50 -9.24 12.39
C ALA A 229 14.09 -9.60 13.82
N ARG A 230 14.31 -10.85 14.22
CA ARG A 230 13.93 -11.32 15.55
C ARG A 230 14.69 -10.61 16.67
N ILE A 231 16.00 -10.47 16.53
CA ILE A 231 16.83 -9.77 17.54
C ILE A 231 16.31 -8.35 17.77
N TRP A 232 15.96 -7.64 16.70
CA TRP A 232 15.50 -6.25 16.79
C TRP A 232 14.05 -6.11 17.24
N PHE A 233 13.17 -7.06 16.91
CA PHE A 233 11.83 -7.09 17.50
C PHE A 233 11.86 -7.37 19.01
N ASP A 234 12.71 -8.31 19.47
CA ASP A 234 12.88 -8.55 20.91
C ASP A 234 13.44 -7.30 21.63
N LYS A 235 14.40 -6.60 21.01
CA LYS A 235 14.89 -5.31 21.51
C LYS A 235 13.76 -4.26 21.58
N THR A 236 12.92 -4.18 20.55
CA THR A 236 11.77 -3.26 20.49
C THR A 236 10.81 -3.53 21.64
N LYS A 237 10.48 -4.81 21.92
CA LYS A 237 9.63 -5.18 23.05
C LYS A 237 10.22 -4.73 24.38
N GLY A 238 11.53 -4.90 24.58
CA GLY A 238 12.22 -4.41 25.77
C GLY A 238 12.10 -2.90 25.96
N ILE A 239 12.22 -2.11 24.88
CA ILE A 239 12.04 -0.65 24.93
C ILE A 239 10.58 -0.30 25.27
N ILE A 240 9.61 -0.98 24.65
CA ILE A 240 8.18 -0.80 24.93
C ILE A 240 7.88 -1.08 26.41
N ASP A 241 8.44 -2.15 26.96
CA ASP A 241 8.24 -2.54 28.37
C ASP A 241 8.73 -1.47 29.35
N GLU A 242 9.80 -0.76 29.01
CA GLU A 242 10.43 0.26 29.84
C GLU A 242 9.79 1.65 29.68
N GLU A 243 9.48 2.05 28.45
CA GLU A 243 9.16 3.44 28.10
C GLU A 243 7.65 3.71 27.91
N ILE A 244 6.85 2.69 27.56
CA ILE A 244 5.43 2.86 27.25
C ILE A 244 4.57 2.58 28.50
N PRO A 245 3.52 3.40 28.78
CA PRO A 245 2.59 3.16 29.88
C PRO A 245 1.89 1.80 29.75
N GLU A 246 1.68 1.13 30.88
CA GLU A 246 1.11 -0.23 30.93
C GLU A 246 -0.23 -0.36 30.18
N GLU A 247 -1.08 0.66 30.27
CA GLU A 247 -2.36 0.72 29.56
C GLU A 247 -2.26 0.78 28.02
N GLU A 248 -1.10 1.14 27.47
CA GLU A 248 -0.88 1.26 26.02
C GLU A 248 -0.05 0.10 25.45
N LYS A 249 0.75 -0.59 26.29
CA LYS A 249 1.68 -1.64 25.85
C LYS A 249 1.05 -2.75 25.02
N GLU A 250 -0.18 -3.13 25.34
CA GLU A 250 -0.89 -4.22 24.64
C GLU A 250 -0.96 -3.97 23.13
N TRP A 251 -1.23 -2.72 22.72
CA TRP A 251 -1.29 -2.37 21.30
C TRP A 251 0.09 -2.48 20.63
N TYR A 252 1.14 -1.98 21.26
CA TYR A 252 2.50 -2.03 20.72
C TYR A 252 3.04 -3.46 20.67
N HIS A 253 2.83 -4.26 21.72
CA HIS A 253 3.21 -5.66 21.71
C HIS A 253 2.45 -6.43 20.64
N SER A 254 1.14 -6.25 20.51
CA SER A 254 0.34 -6.88 19.45
C SER A 254 0.88 -6.52 18.06
N PHE A 255 1.24 -5.26 17.84
CA PHE A 255 1.82 -4.78 16.58
C PHE A 255 3.16 -5.47 16.25
N VAL A 256 4.07 -5.57 17.23
CA VAL A 256 5.38 -6.24 17.07
C VAL A 256 5.24 -7.76 16.95
N ASP A 257 4.39 -8.37 17.79
CA ASP A 257 4.18 -9.81 17.85
C ASP A 257 3.63 -10.35 16.53
N LYS A 258 2.77 -9.58 15.84
CA LYS A 258 2.34 -9.94 14.48
C LYS A 258 3.53 -10.10 13.52
N GLN A 259 4.52 -9.20 13.59
CA GLN A 259 5.70 -9.27 12.71
C GLN A 259 6.67 -10.40 13.12
N ILE A 260 6.81 -10.65 14.42
CA ILE A 260 7.57 -11.79 14.93
C ILE A 260 6.95 -13.10 14.44
N LEU A 261 5.63 -13.21 14.51
CA LEU A 261 4.93 -14.42 14.13
C LEU A 261 5.05 -14.69 12.62
N GLU A 262 5.02 -13.66 11.78
CA GLU A 262 5.34 -13.80 10.36
C GLU A 262 6.76 -14.34 10.09
N VAL A 263 7.74 -13.97 10.94
CA VAL A 263 9.10 -14.53 10.87
C VAL A 263 9.12 -15.99 11.33
N GLU A 264 8.49 -16.31 12.45
CA GLU A 264 8.46 -17.66 13.02
C GLU A 264 7.78 -18.68 12.10
N LEU A 265 6.73 -18.24 11.42
CA LEU A 265 5.99 -19.08 10.50
C LEU A 265 6.70 -19.20 9.14
N ARG A 266 7.72 -18.38 8.86
CA ARG A 266 8.37 -18.36 7.55
C ARG A 266 9.11 -19.67 7.27
N GLY A 267 8.93 -20.19 6.05
CA GLY A 267 9.62 -21.40 5.60
C GLY A 267 9.00 -22.70 6.13
N LEU A 268 7.87 -22.64 6.85
CA LEU A 268 7.05 -23.81 7.13
C LEU A 268 6.55 -24.44 5.82
N SER A 269 6.36 -25.75 5.86
CA SER A 269 5.70 -26.48 4.78
C SER A 269 4.21 -26.12 4.70
N GLU A 270 3.61 -26.30 3.52
CA GLU A 270 2.17 -26.07 3.33
C GLU A 270 1.32 -26.84 4.37
N THR A 271 1.69 -28.10 4.66
CA THR A 271 1.00 -28.92 5.65
C THR A 271 1.04 -28.33 7.06
N GLU A 272 2.15 -27.69 7.44
CA GLU A 272 2.28 -27.02 8.74
C GLU A 272 1.40 -25.78 8.81
N TYR A 273 1.36 -24.97 7.75
CA TYR A 273 0.41 -23.85 7.66
C TYR A 273 -1.04 -24.33 7.76
N ILE A 274 -1.42 -25.36 7.01
CA ILE A 274 -2.78 -25.92 7.04
C ILE A 274 -3.14 -26.39 8.45
N LYS A 275 -2.21 -27.03 9.15
CA LYS A 275 -2.41 -27.45 10.53
C LYS A 275 -2.68 -26.25 11.43
N ILE A 276 -1.90 -25.18 11.31
CA ILE A 276 -2.10 -23.96 12.08
C ILE A 276 -3.47 -23.35 11.80
N ILE A 277 -3.85 -23.22 10.53
CA ILE A 277 -5.14 -22.66 10.10
C ILE A 277 -6.32 -23.37 10.77
N LEU A 278 -6.27 -24.70 10.87
CA LEU A 278 -7.38 -25.52 11.34
C LEU A 278 -7.37 -25.79 12.86
N GLU A 279 -6.20 -25.79 13.49
CA GLU A 279 -6.03 -26.32 14.85
C GLU A 279 -5.52 -25.29 15.87
N ASP A 280 -4.93 -24.17 15.45
CA ASP A 280 -4.36 -23.21 16.40
C ASP A 280 -5.46 -22.45 17.17
N GLU A 281 -5.22 -22.21 18.45
CA GLU A 281 -6.19 -21.55 19.33
C GLU A 281 -6.19 -20.04 19.13
N ASP A 282 -5.07 -19.45 18.69
CA ASP A 282 -4.95 -18.01 18.49
C ASP A 282 -5.42 -17.60 17.08
N PRO A 283 -6.47 -16.76 16.98
CA PRO A 283 -6.96 -16.29 15.68
C PRO A 283 -5.93 -15.46 14.92
N ASN A 284 -5.01 -14.74 15.60
CA ASN A 284 -3.98 -13.97 14.88
C ASN A 284 -2.95 -14.88 14.20
N THR A 285 -2.54 -15.95 14.88
CA THR A 285 -1.67 -16.99 14.31
C THR A 285 -2.32 -17.65 13.09
N ARG A 286 -3.61 -17.95 13.19
CA ARG A 286 -4.40 -18.45 12.05
C ARG A 286 -4.51 -17.45 10.92
N ASP A 287 -4.76 -16.18 11.21
CA ASP A 287 -4.86 -15.11 10.21
C ASP A 287 -3.57 -14.99 9.38
N ILE A 288 -2.41 -15.01 10.04
CA ILE A 288 -1.12 -14.95 9.36
C ILE A 288 -0.89 -16.21 8.52
N ALA A 289 -1.27 -17.39 9.04
CA ALA A 289 -1.18 -18.63 8.29
C ALA A 289 -2.11 -18.65 7.07
N ILE A 290 -3.31 -18.06 7.16
CA ILE A 290 -4.22 -17.86 6.03
C ILE A 290 -3.59 -16.92 5.01
N SER A 291 -3.08 -15.77 5.45
CA SER A 291 -2.48 -14.72 4.60
C SER A 291 -1.30 -15.24 3.77
N LYS A 292 -0.62 -16.31 4.21
CA LYS A 292 0.45 -16.97 3.45
C LYS A 292 0.02 -17.42 2.04
N PHE A 293 -1.28 -17.65 1.84
CA PHE A 293 -1.85 -18.14 0.60
C PHE A 293 -2.35 -17.01 -0.33
N GLU A 294 -2.32 -15.75 0.09
CA GLU A 294 -2.67 -14.61 -0.77
C GLU A 294 -1.77 -14.54 -2.02
N GLY A 295 -2.37 -14.33 -3.19
CA GLY A 295 -1.65 -14.24 -4.47
C GLY A 295 -0.90 -15.51 -4.91
N ASN A 296 -1.10 -16.65 -4.25
CA ASN A 296 -0.49 -17.93 -4.59
C ASN A 296 -1.56 -18.89 -5.16
N ASP A 297 -1.14 -19.80 -6.07
CA ASP A 297 -2.04 -20.87 -6.53
C ASP A 297 -2.37 -21.82 -5.38
N LEU A 298 -3.65 -22.05 -5.15
CA LEU A 298 -4.15 -22.89 -4.07
C LEU A 298 -4.16 -24.37 -4.47
N GLU A 299 -3.28 -25.17 -3.84
CA GLU A 299 -3.38 -26.61 -3.88
C GLU A 299 -4.69 -27.12 -3.26
N THR A 300 -5.06 -28.37 -3.57
CA THR A 300 -6.37 -28.93 -3.18
C THR A 300 -6.54 -29.02 -1.66
N ILE A 301 -5.47 -29.29 -0.90
CA ILE A 301 -5.54 -29.43 0.55
C ILE A 301 -5.70 -28.06 1.21
N ALA A 302 -4.87 -27.09 0.83
CA ALA A 302 -5.00 -25.70 1.29
C ALA A 302 -6.38 -25.12 0.98
N ARG A 303 -6.87 -25.31 -0.25
CA ARG A 303 -8.23 -24.89 -0.65
C ARG A 303 -9.30 -25.44 0.28
N ARG A 304 -9.26 -26.74 0.58
CA ARG A 304 -10.23 -27.37 1.49
C ARG A 304 -10.13 -26.85 2.91
N ALA A 305 -8.92 -26.59 3.40
CA ALA A 305 -8.73 -25.99 4.72
C ALA A 305 -9.36 -24.59 4.81
N LEU A 306 -9.18 -23.76 3.78
CA LEU A 306 -9.81 -22.44 3.71
C LEU A 306 -11.34 -22.54 3.58
N GLN A 307 -11.87 -23.51 2.82
CA GLN A 307 -13.31 -23.76 2.75
C GLN A 307 -13.91 -24.13 4.12
N GLU A 308 -13.20 -24.95 4.89
CA GLU A 308 -13.59 -25.29 6.27
C GLU A 308 -13.63 -24.05 7.17
N VAL A 309 -12.61 -23.19 7.10
CA VAL A 309 -12.58 -21.92 7.83
C VAL A 309 -13.80 -21.05 7.47
N VAL A 310 -14.07 -20.84 6.18
CA VAL A 310 -15.19 -19.99 5.74
C VAL A 310 -16.52 -20.44 6.35
N LEU A 311 -16.79 -21.74 6.37
CA LEU A 311 -18.09 -22.29 6.76
C LEU A 311 -18.25 -22.47 8.28
N ASN A 312 -17.17 -22.78 8.99
CA ASN A 312 -17.27 -23.31 10.36
C ASN A 312 -16.50 -22.50 11.42
N ASP A 313 -15.66 -21.55 11.03
CA ASP A 313 -14.90 -20.75 11.98
C ASP A 313 -15.81 -19.81 12.80
N GLU A 314 -15.43 -19.54 14.05
CA GLU A 314 -16.18 -18.63 14.92
C GLU A 314 -15.79 -17.16 14.71
N TYR A 315 -14.61 -16.89 14.13
CA TYR A 315 -14.11 -15.54 13.92
C TYR A 315 -14.42 -15.05 12.51
N ASP A 316 -15.36 -14.11 12.40
CA ASP A 316 -15.79 -13.55 11.12
C ASP A 316 -14.63 -13.00 10.26
N LEU A 317 -13.61 -12.39 10.88
CA LEU A 317 -12.44 -11.88 10.15
C LEU A 317 -11.66 -12.99 9.42
N LEU A 318 -11.51 -14.17 10.04
CA LEU A 318 -10.80 -15.30 9.42
C LEU A 318 -11.61 -15.88 8.27
N ARG A 319 -12.94 -15.93 8.42
CA ARG A 319 -13.88 -16.36 7.38
C ARG A 319 -13.81 -15.42 6.18
N GLU A 320 -13.74 -14.12 6.43
CA GLU A 320 -13.59 -13.09 5.39
C GLU A 320 -12.28 -13.22 4.63
N ASN A 321 -11.16 -13.33 5.35
CA ASN A 321 -9.83 -13.42 4.74
C ASN A 321 -9.69 -14.73 3.94
N ALA A 322 -10.16 -15.85 4.49
CA ALA A 322 -10.20 -17.13 3.77
C ALA A 322 -11.09 -17.06 2.52
N MET A 323 -12.27 -16.44 2.60
CA MET A 323 -13.15 -16.25 1.44
C MET A 323 -12.48 -15.39 0.36
N GLY A 324 -11.80 -14.30 0.75
CA GLY A 324 -11.06 -13.45 -0.18
C GLY A 324 -10.02 -14.23 -0.98
N ILE A 325 -9.24 -15.10 -0.32
CA ILE A 325 -8.22 -15.94 -0.97
C ILE A 325 -8.86 -16.97 -1.91
N LEU A 326 -9.99 -17.58 -1.52
CA LEU A 326 -10.72 -18.52 -2.38
C LEU A 326 -11.28 -17.83 -3.63
N VAL A 327 -11.80 -16.61 -3.50
CA VAL A 327 -12.32 -15.80 -4.61
C VAL A 327 -11.22 -15.40 -5.60
N GLN A 328 -10.01 -15.11 -5.13
CA GLN A 328 -8.87 -14.86 -6.01
C GLN A 328 -8.40 -16.11 -6.77
N ASN A 329 -8.79 -17.29 -6.31
CA ASN A 329 -8.37 -18.60 -6.84
C ASN A 329 -9.57 -19.43 -7.32
N VAL A 330 -10.55 -18.78 -7.94
CA VAL A 330 -11.79 -19.39 -8.41
C VAL A 330 -11.55 -20.57 -9.37
N ARG A 331 -12.26 -21.68 -9.14
CA ARG A 331 -12.16 -22.95 -9.89
C ARG A 331 -13.52 -23.60 -10.01
N GLU A 332 -13.79 -24.27 -11.14
CA GLU A 332 -15.07 -24.94 -11.41
C GLU A 332 -15.46 -25.96 -10.32
N ASP A 333 -14.48 -26.66 -9.72
CA ASP A 333 -14.75 -27.64 -8.66
C ASP A 333 -15.18 -27.02 -7.32
N MET A 334 -15.18 -25.68 -7.21
CA MET A 334 -15.68 -24.93 -6.06
C MET A 334 -17.16 -24.53 -6.15
N ILE A 335 -17.85 -24.76 -7.28
CA ILE A 335 -19.27 -24.42 -7.42
C ILE A 335 -20.11 -24.97 -6.25
N PRO A 336 -19.97 -26.25 -5.82
CA PRO A 336 -20.73 -26.77 -4.69
C PRO A 336 -20.48 -26.01 -3.38
N PHE A 337 -19.24 -25.61 -3.14
CA PHE A 337 -18.85 -24.84 -1.96
C PHE A 337 -19.47 -23.44 -1.98
N PHE A 338 -19.40 -22.72 -3.11
CA PHE A 338 -20.02 -21.40 -3.20
C PHE A 338 -21.55 -21.45 -3.10
N VAL A 339 -22.20 -22.50 -3.63
CA VAL A 339 -23.63 -22.72 -3.43
C VAL A 339 -23.99 -22.91 -1.95
N GLU A 340 -23.16 -23.63 -1.19
CA GLU A 340 -23.32 -23.80 0.26
C GLU A 340 -23.09 -22.48 1.00
N ALA A 341 -21.98 -21.78 0.71
CA ALA A 341 -21.62 -20.49 1.32
C ALA A 341 -22.64 -19.37 1.04
N LEU A 342 -23.43 -19.46 -0.04
CA LEU A 342 -24.51 -18.52 -0.31
C LEU A 342 -25.63 -18.57 0.74
N GLN A 343 -25.76 -19.69 1.47
CA GLN A 343 -26.74 -19.85 2.55
C GLN A 343 -26.24 -19.30 3.90
N ASP A 344 -25.01 -18.76 3.95
CA ASP A 344 -24.43 -18.20 5.16
C ASP A 344 -25.15 -16.93 5.62
N SER A 345 -25.07 -16.63 6.91
CA SER A 345 -25.59 -15.39 7.50
C SER A 345 -24.59 -14.24 7.41
N HIS A 346 -23.29 -14.53 7.28
CA HIS A 346 -22.26 -13.50 7.26
C HIS A 346 -22.20 -12.80 5.89
N PRO A 347 -22.42 -11.47 5.81
CA PRO A 347 -22.54 -10.75 4.54
C PRO A 347 -21.37 -10.99 3.58
N ARG A 348 -20.15 -10.99 4.09
CA ARG A 348 -18.92 -11.08 3.28
C ARG A 348 -18.70 -12.48 2.70
N VAL A 349 -19.14 -13.52 3.40
CA VAL A 349 -19.16 -14.90 2.90
C VAL A 349 -20.15 -15.01 1.74
N VAL A 350 -21.36 -14.47 1.89
CA VAL A 350 -22.38 -14.50 0.82
C VAL A 350 -21.95 -13.71 -0.40
N GLN A 351 -21.35 -12.53 -0.20
CA GLN A 351 -20.82 -11.70 -1.28
C GLN A 351 -19.72 -12.42 -2.06
N GLY A 352 -18.75 -13.02 -1.36
CA GLY A 352 -17.68 -13.79 -2.01
C GLY A 352 -18.20 -15.02 -2.75
N ALA A 353 -19.19 -15.72 -2.19
CA ALA A 353 -19.86 -16.83 -2.84
C ALA A 353 -20.59 -16.43 -4.13
N ALA A 354 -21.36 -15.33 -4.08
CA ALA A 354 -22.04 -14.80 -5.26
C ALA A 354 -21.04 -14.41 -6.35
N TYR A 355 -19.98 -13.67 -5.98
CA TYR A 355 -18.92 -13.29 -6.91
C TYR A 355 -18.28 -14.53 -7.58
N GLY A 356 -17.86 -15.52 -6.79
CA GLY A 356 -17.25 -16.74 -7.33
C GLY A 356 -18.15 -17.51 -8.28
N LEU A 357 -19.47 -17.56 -8.02
CA LEU A 357 -20.44 -18.20 -8.92
C LEU A 357 -20.65 -17.42 -10.21
N GLY A 358 -20.65 -16.09 -10.14
CA GLY A 358 -20.76 -15.19 -11.29
C GLY A 358 -19.55 -15.30 -12.23
N GLU A 359 -18.35 -15.26 -11.67
CA GLU A 359 -17.07 -15.45 -12.39
C GLU A 359 -17.01 -16.80 -13.12
N LEU A 360 -17.50 -17.87 -12.46
CA LEU A 360 -17.58 -19.21 -13.05
C LEU A 360 -18.72 -19.38 -14.06
N LYS A 361 -19.63 -18.41 -14.16
CA LYS A 361 -20.89 -18.53 -14.93
C LYS A 361 -21.65 -19.81 -14.58
N ALA A 362 -21.76 -20.12 -13.29
CA ALA A 362 -22.33 -21.37 -12.77
C ALA A 362 -23.87 -21.40 -12.95
N GLU A 363 -24.34 -21.87 -14.10
CA GLU A 363 -25.77 -21.96 -14.43
C GLU A 363 -26.57 -22.78 -13.40
N GLU A 364 -25.96 -23.82 -12.82
CA GLU A 364 -26.58 -24.67 -11.81
C GLU A 364 -26.88 -23.94 -10.49
N ALA A 365 -26.25 -22.79 -10.24
CA ALA A 365 -26.44 -22.01 -9.02
C ALA A 365 -27.56 -20.97 -9.12
N VAL A 366 -28.09 -20.71 -10.32
CA VAL A 366 -29.13 -19.71 -10.58
C VAL A 366 -30.36 -19.86 -9.66
N PRO A 367 -30.93 -21.07 -9.44
CA PRO A 367 -32.06 -21.22 -8.53
C PRO A 367 -31.74 -20.81 -7.09
N THR A 368 -30.50 -21.06 -6.63
CA THR A 368 -30.04 -20.72 -5.29
C THR A 368 -29.82 -19.21 -5.15
N LEU A 369 -29.25 -18.56 -6.17
CA LEU A 369 -29.08 -17.11 -6.23
C LEU A 369 -30.42 -16.37 -6.21
N ILE A 370 -31.39 -16.80 -7.03
CA ILE A 370 -32.75 -16.24 -7.03
C ILE A 370 -33.40 -16.39 -5.66
N LYS A 371 -33.32 -17.58 -5.06
CA LYS A 371 -33.87 -17.82 -3.72
C LYS A 371 -33.22 -16.92 -2.67
N ARG A 372 -31.93 -16.58 -2.80
CA ARG A 372 -31.23 -15.74 -1.81
C ARG A 372 -31.80 -14.32 -1.78
N VAL A 373 -32.04 -13.72 -2.94
CA VAL A 373 -32.59 -12.35 -3.06
C VAL A 373 -34.10 -12.28 -2.80
N GLU A 374 -34.85 -13.37 -3.02
CA GLU A 374 -36.29 -13.42 -2.70
C GLU A 374 -36.60 -13.43 -1.20
N ASN A 375 -35.63 -13.75 -0.34
CA ASN A 375 -35.81 -13.85 1.11
C ASN A 375 -35.40 -12.57 1.88
N GLU A 376 -34.89 -11.54 1.21
CA GLU A 376 -34.51 -10.26 1.82
C GLU A 376 -35.39 -9.13 1.27
N ASP A 377 -36.28 -8.58 2.12
CA ASP A 377 -37.21 -7.51 1.74
C ASP A 377 -36.53 -6.13 1.52
N GLU A 378 -35.22 -6.00 1.75
CA GLU A 378 -34.47 -4.74 1.68
C GLU A 378 -33.21 -4.86 0.81
N TYR A 379 -32.95 -3.86 -0.03
CA TYR A 379 -31.74 -3.80 -0.86
C TYR A 379 -30.50 -3.59 0.02
N SER A 380 -29.63 -4.58 0.06
CA SER A 380 -28.38 -4.60 0.82
C SER A 380 -27.19 -4.76 -0.12
N ASN A 381 -25.97 -4.44 0.34
CA ASN A 381 -24.74 -4.72 -0.42
C ASN A 381 -24.58 -6.22 -0.75
N ILE A 382 -25.27 -7.12 -0.03
CA ILE A 382 -25.31 -8.55 -0.35
C ILE A 382 -26.12 -8.77 -1.63
N ASN A 383 -27.30 -8.15 -1.72
CA ASN A 383 -28.17 -8.25 -2.88
C ASN A 383 -27.51 -7.71 -4.16
N TYR A 384 -26.72 -6.64 -4.06
CA TYR A 384 -25.91 -6.13 -5.19
C TYR A 384 -25.05 -7.24 -5.81
N MET A 385 -24.24 -7.93 -5.01
CA MET A 385 -23.33 -8.99 -5.51
C MET A 385 -24.10 -10.18 -6.08
N VAL A 386 -25.24 -10.55 -5.48
CA VAL A 386 -26.08 -11.65 -6.00
C VAL A 386 -26.72 -11.29 -7.34
N TYR A 387 -27.20 -10.06 -7.51
CA TYR A 387 -27.73 -9.59 -8.79
C TYR A 387 -26.64 -9.44 -9.86
N LEU A 388 -25.44 -8.97 -9.48
CA LEU A 388 -24.28 -8.94 -10.37
C LEU A 388 -23.95 -10.35 -10.88
N ALA A 389 -23.91 -11.35 -9.98
CA ALA A 389 -23.66 -12.74 -10.34
C ALA A 389 -24.73 -13.31 -11.29
N LEU A 390 -26.02 -13.06 -11.02
CA LEU A 390 -27.11 -13.46 -11.93
C LEU A 390 -26.93 -12.86 -13.33
N ARG A 391 -26.54 -11.58 -13.39
CA ARG A 391 -26.27 -10.88 -14.64
C ARG A 391 -25.07 -11.45 -15.40
N GLN A 392 -23.98 -11.78 -14.70
CA GLN A 392 -22.78 -12.42 -15.27
C GLN A 392 -23.07 -13.81 -15.83
N ILE A 393 -23.88 -14.61 -15.12
CA ILE A 393 -24.28 -15.95 -15.55
C ILE A 393 -25.13 -15.88 -16.82
N GLY A 394 -26.11 -14.97 -16.86
CA GLY A 394 -26.81 -14.60 -18.10
C GLY A 394 -27.73 -15.68 -18.69
N THR A 395 -28.14 -16.69 -17.92
CA THR A 395 -29.20 -17.62 -18.35
C THR A 395 -30.54 -16.88 -18.47
N PRO A 396 -31.51 -17.38 -19.26
CA PRO A 396 -32.83 -16.76 -19.37
C PRO A 396 -33.49 -16.52 -18.01
N GLU A 397 -33.39 -17.49 -17.10
CA GLU A 397 -33.95 -17.39 -15.75
C GLU A 397 -33.23 -16.34 -14.89
N ALA A 398 -31.90 -16.21 -15.03
CA ALA A 398 -31.13 -15.22 -14.30
C ALA A 398 -31.40 -13.79 -14.79
N ILE A 399 -31.52 -13.61 -16.11
CA ILE A 399 -31.90 -12.34 -16.74
C ILE A 399 -33.32 -11.95 -16.31
N GLU A 400 -34.28 -12.89 -16.33
CA GLU A 400 -35.66 -12.61 -15.90
C GLU A 400 -35.71 -12.15 -14.44
N ALA A 401 -34.94 -12.79 -13.55
CA ALA A 401 -34.85 -12.38 -12.15
C ALA A 401 -34.24 -10.97 -11.98
N PHE A 402 -33.18 -10.66 -12.74
CA PHE A 402 -32.55 -9.35 -12.74
C PHE A 402 -33.50 -8.26 -13.27
N ASP A 403 -34.15 -8.49 -14.41
CA ASP A 403 -35.09 -7.54 -15.02
C ASP A 403 -36.27 -7.25 -14.08
N LYS A 404 -36.81 -8.27 -13.41
CA LYS A 404 -37.86 -8.10 -12.40
C LYS A 404 -37.40 -7.23 -11.23
N ALA A 405 -36.13 -7.31 -10.82
CA ALA A 405 -35.57 -6.45 -9.77
C ALA A 405 -35.47 -4.98 -10.22
N VAL A 406 -35.14 -4.73 -11.49
CA VAL A 406 -35.17 -3.39 -12.09
C VAL A 406 -36.61 -2.85 -12.17
N GLU A 407 -37.57 -3.65 -12.65
CA GLU A 407 -38.97 -3.24 -12.81
C GLU A 407 -39.66 -2.94 -11.46
N SER A 408 -39.32 -3.70 -10.42
CA SER A 408 -39.83 -3.50 -9.06
C SER A 408 -39.14 -2.36 -8.31
N GLY A 409 -38.08 -1.78 -8.89
CA GLY A 409 -37.31 -0.68 -8.31
C GLY A 409 -36.38 -1.10 -7.16
N VAL A 410 -36.10 -2.41 -7.03
CA VAL A 410 -35.08 -2.95 -6.11
C VAL A 410 -33.68 -2.56 -6.60
N LEU A 411 -33.44 -2.61 -7.91
CA LEU A 411 -32.23 -2.09 -8.54
C LEU A 411 -32.49 -0.71 -9.15
N HIS A 412 -31.68 0.28 -8.79
CA HIS A 412 -31.74 1.62 -9.35
C HIS A 412 -30.76 1.79 -10.52
N GLU A 413 -30.95 2.85 -11.31
CA GLU A 413 -30.11 3.14 -12.49
C GLU A 413 -28.61 3.26 -12.14
N TRP A 414 -28.29 3.77 -10.95
CA TRP A 414 -26.91 3.85 -10.47
C TRP A 414 -26.29 2.48 -10.17
N ASP A 415 -27.08 1.54 -9.63
CA ASP A 415 -26.62 0.17 -9.37
C ASP A 415 -26.25 -0.53 -10.68
N ILE A 416 -27.11 -0.39 -11.69
CA ILE A 416 -26.88 -0.98 -13.02
C ILE A 416 -25.61 -0.39 -13.66
N LYS A 417 -25.40 0.93 -13.54
CA LYS A 417 -24.18 1.59 -14.07
C LYS A 417 -22.92 1.14 -13.35
N MET A 418 -22.95 0.95 -12.03
CA MET A 418 -21.80 0.40 -11.31
C MET A 418 -21.53 -1.06 -11.73
N MET A 419 -22.58 -1.88 -11.86
CA MET A 419 -22.41 -3.24 -12.36
C MET A 419 -21.89 -3.28 -13.79
N ASP A 420 -22.30 -2.35 -14.67
CA ASP A 420 -21.75 -2.24 -16.03
C ASP A 420 -20.25 -1.92 -16.00
N TYR A 421 -19.84 -0.99 -15.12
CA TYR A 421 -18.44 -0.65 -14.92
C TYR A 421 -17.63 -1.86 -14.44
N ASP A 422 -18.12 -2.57 -13.41
CA ASP A 422 -17.48 -3.76 -12.85
C ASP A 422 -17.36 -4.93 -13.86
N LEU A 423 -18.16 -4.92 -14.94
CA LEU A 423 -18.12 -5.94 -16.01
C LEU A 423 -17.25 -5.54 -17.21
N GLU A 424 -16.87 -4.27 -17.31
CA GLU A 424 -16.04 -3.74 -18.40
C GLU A 424 -14.53 -3.76 -18.07
N GLU A 425 -14.15 -3.85 -16.79
CA GLU A 425 -12.79 -4.18 -16.31
C GLU A 425 -12.50 -5.69 -16.37
#